data_AF-A0A965PIB5-F1
#
_entry.id   AF-A0A965PIB5-F1
#
_cell.length_a   1.000
_cell.length_b   1.000
_cell.length_c   1.000
_cell.angle_alpha   90.00
_cell.angle_beta   90.00
_cell.angle_gamma   90.00
#
_symmetry.space_group_name_H-M   'P 1'
#
loop_
_entity.id
_entity.type
_entity.pdbx_description
1 polymer ?
#
loop_
_entity_poly.entity_id
_entity_poly.type
_entity_poly.pdbx_seq_one_letter_code
_entity_poly.pdbx_strand_id
1 'polypeptide(L)'
;MGILPILALSCVVLALLSYQFRAFLRQIEALHAEIEAARTREQKLIDKLLTKAGFSPLLERENVVKLPDPEIKQPDFIEEAFRLDAIMEEVEFINPEMRGRNADYVQQLYPDLWRQAEERYTGIHAPLKT
;
A
#
# COMPACT_ATOMS: atom_id res chain seq x y z
N MET A 1 16.28 -34.93 -34.54
CA MET A 1 16.86 -35.23 -33.21
C MET A 1 16.90 -33.96 -32.35
N GLY A 2 15.75 -33.45 -31.89
CA GLY A 2 15.71 -32.17 -31.16
C GLY A 2 14.68 -32.07 -30.03
N ILE A 3 13.81 -33.06 -29.86
CA ILE A 3 12.67 -33.00 -28.92
C ILE A 3 13.09 -33.48 -27.52
N LEU A 4 13.98 -34.49 -27.44
CA LEU A 4 14.48 -35.06 -26.19
C LEU A 4 15.17 -34.04 -25.25
N PRO A 5 16.10 -33.18 -25.73
CA PRO A 5 16.74 -32.20 -24.85
C PRO A 5 15.76 -31.12 -24.38
N ILE A 6 14.80 -30.73 -25.23
CA ILE A 6 13.75 -29.75 -24.87
C ILE A 6 12.83 -30.32 -23.78
N LEU A 7 12.44 -31.60 -23.90
CA LEU A 7 11.63 -32.29 -22.90
C LEU A 7 12.37 -32.40 -21.56
N ALA A 8 13.64 -32.79 -21.58
CA ALA A 8 14.46 -32.86 -20.36
C ALA A 8 14.56 -31.49 -19.69
N LEU A 9 14.79 -30.42 -20.46
CA LEU A 9 14.90 -29.06 -19.95
C LEU A 9 13.57 -28.55 -19.38
N SER A 10 12.45 -28.85 -20.04
CA SER A 10 11.11 -28.52 -19.52
C SER A 10 10.78 -29.22 -18.20
N CYS A 11 11.17 -30.50 -18.03
CA CYS A 11 10.96 -31.23 -16.78
C CYS A 11 11.76 -30.61 -15.62
N VAL A 12 13.01 -30.22 -15.87
CA VAL A 12 13.86 -29.56 -14.87
C VAL A 12 13.26 -28.22 -14.45
N VAL A 13 12.81 -27.42 -15.41
CA VAL A 13 12.17 -26.12 -15.14
C VAL A 13 10.88 -26.31 -14.34
N LEU A 14 10.03 -27.28 -14.71
CA LEU A 14 8.80 -27.57 -13.96
C LEU A 14 9.08 -28.06 -12.54
N ALA A 15 10.12 -28.87 -12.33
CA ALA A 15 10.53 -29.32 -11.00
C ALA A 15 10.99 -28.14 -10.13
N LEU A 16 11.79 -27.23 -10.68
CA LEU A 16 12.24 -26.01 -10.00
C LEU A 16 11.08 -25.09 -9.66
N LEU A 17 10.16 -24.86 -10.60
CA LEU A 17 8.95 -24.06 -10.38
C LEU A 17 8.08 -24.67 -9.28
N SER A 18 7.86 -25.98 -9.31
CA SER A 18 7.08 -26.69 -8.29
C SER A 18 7.70 -26.58 -6.90
N TYR A 19 9.04 -26.62 -6.82
CA TYR A 19 9.77 -26.45 -5.56
C TYR A 19 9.61 -25.02 -5.01
N GLN A 20 9.82 -24.01 -5.85
CA GLN A 20 9.66 -22.61 -5.47
C GLN A 20 8.22 -22.29 -5.07
N PHE A 21 7.24 -22.84 -5.80
CA PHE A 21 5.83 -22.66 -5.50
C PHE A 21 5.47 -23.23 -4.11
N ARG A 22 5.98 -24.43 -3.77
CA ARG A 22 5.79 -25.00 -2.42
C ARG A 22 6.44 -24.17 -1.32
N ALA A 23 7.63 -23.62 -1.57
CA ALA A 23 8.28 -22.73 -0.62
C ALA A 23 7.46 -21.47 -0.37
N PHE A 24 6.89 -20.89 -1.44
CA PHE A 24 6.04 -19.71 -1.35
C PHE A 24 4.74 -19.98 -0.59
N LEU A 25 4.08 -21.11 -0.83
CA LEU A 25 2.88 -21.51 -0.07
C LEU A 25 3.16 -21.64 1.44
N ARG A 26 4.30 -22.23 1.82
CA ARG A 26 4.70 -22.32 3.24
C ARG A 26 4.92 -20.95 3.89
N GLN A 27 5.46 -19.99 3.13
CA GLN A 27 5.63 -18.62 3.64
C GLN A 27 4.29 -17.94 3.86
N ILE A 28 3.31 -18.15 2.97
CA ILE A 28 1.95 -17.63 3.14
C ILE A 28 1.27 -18.23 4.37
N GLU A 29 1.41 -19.53 4.59
CA GLU A 29 0.88 -20.21 5.78
C GLU A 29 1.51 -19.68 7.06
N ALA A 30 2.84 -19.51 7.08
CA ALA A 30 3.55 -18.92 8.22
C ALA A 30 3.08 -17.49 8.50
N LEU A 31 2.91 -16.68 7.46
CA LEU A 31 2.42 -15.30 7.60
C LEU A 31 0.97 -15.26 8.12
N HIS A 32 0.10 -16.15 7.66
CA HIS A 32 -1.26 -16.28 8.18
C HIS A 32 -1.25 -16.64 9.67
N ALA A 33 -0.41 -17.59 10.07
CA ALA A 33 -0.28 -17.98 11.47
C ALA A 33 0.22 -16.81 12.35
N GLU A 34 1.15 -16.00 11.84
CA GLU A 34 1.61 -14.79 12.54
C GLU A 34 0.50 -13.75 12.69
N ILE A 35 -0.30 -13.52 11.64
CA ILE A 35 -1.44 -12.60 11.67
C ILE A 35 -2.50 -13.05 12.68
N GLU A 36 -2.84 -14.35 12.69
CA GLU A 36 -3.77 -14.91 13.67
C GLU A 36 -3.24 -14.78 15.10
N ALA A 37 -1.95 -15.04 15.31
CA ALA A 37 -1.29 -14.86 16.59
C ALA A 37 -1.29 -13.38 17.05
N ALA A 38 -1.11 -12.43 16.13
CA ALA A 38 -1.20 -11.01 16.43
C ALA A 38 -2.62 -10.59 16.81
N ARG A 39 -3.63 -11.01 16.04
CA ARG A 39 -5.05 -10.72 16.32
C ARG A 39 -5.50 -11.25 17.68
N THR A 40 -5.09 -12.47 18.04
CA THR A 40 -5.44 -13.04 19.36
C THR A 40 -4.77 -12.27 20.52
N ARG A 41 -3.57 -11.73 20.33
CA ARG A 41 -2.92 -10.86 21.33
C ARG A 41 -3.68 -9.54 21.49
N GLU A 42 -4.06 -8.91 20.38
CA GLU A 42 -4.87 -7.69 20.39
C GLU A 42 -6.21 -7.92 21.09
N GLN A 43 -6.91 -9.01 20.77
CA GLN A 43 -8.18 -9.39 21.42
C GLN A 43 -8.01 -9.52 22.94
N LYS A 44 -6.99 -10.26 23.38
CA LYS A 44 -6.70 -10.41 24.83
C LYS A 44 -6.41 -9.07 25.51
N LEU A 45 -5.77 -8.14 24.80
CA LEU A 45 -5.47 -6.82 25.34
C LEU A 45 -6.74 -5.97 25.43
N ILE A 46 -7.57 -5.98 24.39
CA ILE A 46 -8.86 -5.28 24.37
C ILE A 46 -9.77 -5.81 25.47
N ASP A 47 -9.90 -7.13 25.64
CA ASP A 47 -10.73 -7.73 26.69
C ASP A 47 -10.23 -7.36 28.09
N LYS A 48 -8.91 -7.32 28.30
CA LYS A 48 -8.31 -6.83 29.55
C LYS A 48 -8.61 -5.36 29.82
N LEU A 49 -8.68 -4.53 28.79
CA LEU A 49 -9.02 -3.11 28.93
C LEU A 49 -10.52 -2.93 29.21
N LEU A 50 -11.39 -3.66 28.49
CA LEU A 50 -12.84 -3.63 28.69
C LEU A 50 -13.22 -4.08 30.10
N THR A 51 -12.65 -5.20 30.57
CA THR A 51 -12.88 -5.70 31.93
C THR A 51 -12.41 -4.72 33.00
N LYS A 52 -11.24 -4.08 32.82
CA LYS A 52 -10.77 -3.00 33.72
C LYS A 52 -11.68 -1.77 33.72
N ALA A 53 -12.32 -1.47 32.60
CA ALA A 53 -13.28 -0.38 32.46
C ALA A 53 -14.71 -0.75 32.92
N GLY A 54 -14.92 -1.98 33.41
CA GLY A 54 -16.22 -2.45 33.92
C GLY A 54 -17.18 -2.98 32.84
N PHE A 55 -16.71 -3.15 31.61
CA PHE A 55 -17.49 -3.72 30.51
C PHE A 55 -17.25 -5.23 30.36
N SER A 56 -18.29 -5.98 29.97
CA SER A 56 -18.16 -7.40 29.68
C SER A 56 -17.33 -7.63 28.40
N PRO A 57 -16.41 -8.61 28.38
CA PRO A 57 -15.70 -8.98 27.16
C PRO A 57 -16.69 -9.43 26.08
N LEU A 58 -16.39 -9.09 24.83
CA LEU A 58 -17.27 -9.34 23.68
C LEU A 58 -17.05 -10.78 23.19
N LEU A 59 -17.96 -11.69 23.56
CA LEU A 59 -17.89 -13.14 23.28
C LEU A 59 -18.09 -13.51 21.81
N GLU A 60 -18.86 -12.72 21.06
CA GLU A 60 -19.11 -12.94 19.63
C GLU A 60 -18.85 -11.63 18.88
N ARG A 61 -17.68 -11.52 18.26
CA ARG A 61 -17.44 -10.51 17.23
C ARG A 61 -17.60 -11.21 15.89
N GLU A 62 -18.63 -10.86 15.14
CA GLU A 62 -18.70 -11.22 13.73
C GLU A 62 -17.39 -10.82 13.07
N ASN A 63 -16.75 -11.75 12.36
CA ASN A 63 -15.64 -11.44 11.47
C ASN A 63 -16.21 -10.67 10.29
N VAL A 64 -16.51 -9.39 10.51
CA VAL A 64 -16.86 -8.47 9.45
C VAL A 64 -15.56 -8.26 8.68
N VAL A 65 -15.46 -8.94 7.54
CA VAL A 65 -14.50 -8.58 6.51
C VAL A 65 -14.84 -7.14 6.14
N LYS A 66 -14.04 -6.20 6.64
CA LYS A 66 -14.14 -4.80 6.28
C LYS A 66 -13.73 -4.71 4.81
N LEU A 67 -14.68 -4.92 3.90
CA LEU A 67 -14.52 -4.43 2.54
C LEU A 67 -14.33 -2.90 2.67
N PRO A 68 -13.28 -2.32 2.07
CA PRO A 68 -13.11 -0.88 2.09
C PRO A 68 -14.32 -0.27 1.38
N ASP A 69 -15.07 0.55 2.10
CA ASP A 69 -16.20 1.29 1.54
C ASP A 69 -15.68 2.22 0.44
N PRO A 70 -16.22 2.16 -0.79
CA PRO A 70 -15.76 3.00 -1.90
C PRO A 70 -16.07 4.49 -1.69
N GLU A 71 -16.98 4.82 -0.76
CA GLU A 71 -17.44 6.19 -0.48
C GLU A 71 -16.76 6.84 0.73
N ILE A 72 -16.02 6.07 1.55
CA ILE A 72 -15.27 6.64 2.66
C ILE A 72 -13.93 7.16 2.12
N LYS A 73 -13.86 8.48 1.92
CA LYS A 73 -12.60 9.18 1.74
C LYS A 73 -11.69 8.85 2.93
N GLN A 74 -10.64 8.08 2.68
CA GLN A 74 -9.64 7.77 3.69
C GLN A 74 -9.00 9.09 4.19
N PRO A 75 -8.60 9.16 5.47
CA PRO A 75 -8.29 10.41 6.17
C PRO A 75 -7.20 11.24 5.47
N ASP A 76 -7.35 12.58 5.57
CA ASP A 76 -6.59 13.71 4.98
C ASP A 76 -5.12 13.47 4.60
N PHE A 77 -4.38 12.67 5.38
CA PHE A 77 -2.96 12.40 5.11
C PHE A 77 -2.72 11.75 3.74
N ILE A 78 -3.61 10.85 3.32
CA ILE A 78 -3.48 10.17 2.02
C ILE A 78 -3.79 11.15 0.88
N GLU A 79 -4.82 11.97 1.04
CA GLU A 79 -5.21 13.00 0.06
C GLU A 79 -4.10 14.07 -0.08
N GLU A 80 -3.49 14.47 1.03
CA GLU A 80 -2.33 15.38 1.03
C GLU A 80 -1.11 14.74 0.37
N ALA A 81 -0.82 13.46 0.64
CA ALA A 81 0.26 12.74 -0.02
C ALA A 81 0.05 12.63 -1.54
N PHE A 82 -1.16 12.31 -1.99
CA PHE A 82 -1.50 12.28 -3.42
C PHE A 82 -1.39 13.66 -4.08
N ARG A 83 -1.82 14.71 -3.38
CA ARG A 83 -1.66 16.08 -3.86
C ARG A 83 -0.18 16.46 -4.00
N LEU A 84 0.64 16.13 -3.01
CA LEU A 84 2.08 16.41 -3.03
C LEU A 84 2.78 15.67 -4.16
N ASP A 85 2.42 14.40 -4.37
CA ASP A 85 2.94 13.58 -5.46
C ASP A 85 2.55 14.15 -6.84
N ALA A 86 1.29 14.56 -7.01
CA ALA A 86 0.82 15.18 -8.24
C ALA A 86 1.50 16.54 -8.54
N ILE A 87 1.75 17.36 -7.52
CA ILE A 87 2.52 18.60 -7.71
C ILE A 87 3.98 18.28 -8.05
N MET A 88 4.56 17.22 -7.47
CA MET A 88 5.90 16.77 -7.82
C MET A 88 6.00 16.27 -9.27
N GLU A 89 4.98 15.59 -9.81
CA GLU A 89 4.94 15.24 -11.24
C GLU A 89 4.99 16.49 -12.13
N GLU A 90 4.28 17.56 -11.77
CA GLU A 90 4.33 18.85 -12.48
C GLU A 90 5.71 19.52 -12.35
N VAL A 91 6.36 19.43 -11.18
CA VAL A 91 7.74 19.88 -11.00
C VAL A 91 8.69 19.11 -11.91
N GLU A 92 8.58 17.79 -11.99
CA GLU A 92 9.40 16.95 -12.87
C GLU A 92 9.16 17.26 -14.35
N PHE A 93 7.94 17.62 -14.72
CA PHE A 93 7.61 18.05 -16.07
C PHE A 93 8.27 19.40 -16.42
N ILE A 94 8.29 20.36 -15.48
CA ILE A 94 8.93 21.66 -15.67
C ILE A 94 10.46 21.54 -15.64
N ASN A 95 11.00 20.72 -14.73
CA ASN A 95 12.42 20.49 -14.57
C ASN A 95 12.74 18.99 -14.36
N PRO A 96 13.13 18.28 -15.44
CA PRO A 96 13.44 16.85 -15.38
C PRO A 96 14.58 16.47 -14.42
N GLU A 97 15.44 17.41 -14.00
CA GLU A 97 16.53 17.16 -13.04
C GLU A 97 16.03 16.90 -11.62
N MET A 98 14.77 17.26 -11.32
CA MET A 98 14.14 17.06 -10.01
C MET A 98 13.53 15.67 -9.82
N ARG A 99 13.66 14.78 -10.83
CA ARG A 99 13.10 13.44 -10.76
C ARG A 99 13.64 12.62 -9.60
N GLY A 100 12.74 12.03 -8.82
CA GLY A 100 13.08 11.21 -7.65
C GLY A 100 13.62 12.00 -6.45
N ARG A 101 13.48 13.32 -6.44
CA ARG A 101 13.72 14.16 -5.25
C ARG A 101 12.48 14.19 -4.36
N ASN A 102 12.67 14.40 -3.06
CA ASN A 102 11.55 14.52 -2.12
C ASN A 102 10.85 15.89 -2.28
N ALA A 103 9.53 15.92 -2.10
CA ALA A 103 8.71 17.15 -2.15
C ALA A 103 9.23 18.22 -1.17
N ASP A 104 9.57 17.84 0.07
CA ASP A 104 10.09 18.76 1.08
C ASP A 104 11.40 19.44 0.63
N TYR A 105 12.24 18.70 -0.08
CA TYR A 105 13.52 19.21 -0.60
C TYR A 105 13.29 20.27 -1.67
N VAL A 106 12.34 20.03 -2.58
CA VAL A 106 11.98 20.98 -3.65
C VAL A 106 11.34 22.23 -3.06
N GLN A 107 10.43 22.09 -2.10
CA GLN A 107 9.77 23.22 -1.45
C GLN A 107 10.76 24.15 -0.74
N GLN A 108 11.79 23.60 -0.10
CA GLN A 108 12.78 24.40 0.63
C GLN A 108 13.80 25.09 -0.27
N LEU A 109 14.27 24.41 -1.33
CA LEU A 109 15.38 24.91 -2.16
C LEU A 109 14.94 25.59 -3.45
N TYR A 110 13.75 25.24 -3.97
CA TYR A 110 13.18 25.77 -5.20
C TYR A 110 11.71 26.21 -5.02
N PRO A 111 11.43 27.16 -4.12
CA PRO A 111 10.05 27.57 -3.80
C PRO A 111 9.31 28.16 -5.00
N ASP A 112 10.01 28.87 -5.89
CA ASP A 112 9.41 29.45 -7.09
C ASP A 112 8.98 28.39 -8.11
N LEU A 113 9.74 27.29 -8.20
CA LEU A 113 9.42 26.16 -9.07
C LEU A 113 8.19 25.41 -8.53
N TRP A 114 8.15 25.20 -7.21
CA TRP A 114 7.02 24.59 -6.54
C TRP A 114 5.72 25.37 -6.74
N ARG A 115 5.77 26.70 -6.55
CA ARG A 115 4.60 27.56 -6.74
C ARG A 115 4.04 27.49 -8.15
N GLN A 116 4.90 27.45 -9.17
CA GLN A 116 4.47 27.32 -10.56
C GLN A 116 3.79 25.97 -10.85
N ALA A 117 4.32 24.89 -10.28
CA ALA A 117 3.72 23.57 -10.38
C ALA A 117 2.36 23.51 -9.67
N GLU A 118 2.24 24.10 -8.48
CA GLU A 118 0.98 24.17 -7.73
C GLU A 118 -0.11 25.00 -8.44
N GLU A 119 0.27 26.11 -9.07
CA GLU A 119 -0.64 26.92 -9.90
C GLU A 119 -1.17 26.11 -11.11
N ARG A 120 -0.32 25.32 -11.76
CA ARG A 120 -0.74 24.44 -12.87
C ARG A 120 -1.66 23.33 -12.39
N TYR A 121 -1.28 22.64 -11.32
CA TYR A 121 -2.10 21.60 -10.70
C TYR A 121 -3.49 22.13 -10.35
N THR A 122 -3.55 23.29 -9.68
CA THR A 122 -4.82 23.93 -9.29
C THR A 122 -5.63 24.38 -10.50
N GLY A 123 -4.97 24.86 -11.57
CA GLY A 123 -5.64 25.24 -12.82
C GLY A 123 -6.28 24.04 -13.55
N ILE A 124 -5.65 22.87 -13.52
CA ILE A 124 -6.17 21.63 -14.13
C ILE A 124 -7.31 21.05 -13.28
N HIS A 125 -7.22 21.14 -11.97
CA HIS A 125 -8.19 20.55 -11.02
C HIS A 125 -9.27 21.54 -10.55
N ALA A 126 -9.27 22.76 -11.08
CA ALA A 126 -10.32 23.74 -10.77
C ALA A 126 -11.67 23.20 -11.25
N PRO A 127 -12.74 23.31 -10.42
CA PRO A 127 -14.07 22.92 -10.87
C PRO A 127 -14.46 23.77 -12.08
N LEU A 128 -15.00 23.11 -13.12
CA LEU A 128 -15.56 23.79 -14.28
C LEU A 128 -16.56 24.83 -13.76
N LYS A 129 -16.24 26.12 -13.90
CA LYS A 129 -17.15 27.20 -13.57
C LYS A 129 -18.35 27.09 -14.51
N THR A 130 -19.47 26.59 -14.00
CA THR A 130 -20.80 26.66 -14.63
C THR A 130 -21.32 28.09 -14.60
#